data_AF-A0A3C0XHL7-F1
#
_entry.id   AF-A0A3C0XHL7-F1
#
_cell.length_a   1.000
_cell.length_b   1.000
_cell.length_c   1.000
_cell.angle_alpha   90.00
_cell.angle_beta   90.00
_cell.angle_gamma   90.00
#
_symmetry.space_group_name_H-M   'P 1'
#
loop_
_entity.id
_entity.type
_entity.pdbx_description
1 polymer ?
#
loop_
_entity_poly.entity_id
_entity_poly.type
_entity_poly.pdbx_seq_one_letter_code
_entity_poly.pdbx_strand_id
1 'polypeptide(L)'
;MAERAMNTITARERVTGAVRGAALNRPPFSVWRHFYPTENQGAAALAAATIEWTTRFGLDLVKYNPRAHYHAEPWGTRYRYGGAERPTLERYAVTSADGWRQIRRKGLKEPAFTELLEGLRAVRRRLPDVPLLATVFTPLGVCEQLAGRERVRTDLRGRPD
;
A
#
# COMPACT_ATOMS: atom_id res chain seq x y z
N MET A 1 19.60 -23.25 32.20
CA MET A 1 18.18 -23.70 32.07
C MET A 1 17.17 -22.55 32.16
N ALA A 2 17.48 -21.41 32.79
CA ALA A 2 16.57 -20.25 32.85
C ALA A 2 16.59 -19.33 31.60
N GLU A 3 17.66 -19.36 30.80
CA GLU A 3 17.83 -18.49 29.62
C GLU A 3 17.00 -18.95 28.39
N ARG A 4 16.55 -20.21 28.39
CA ARG A 4 15.73 -20.82 27.33
C ARG A 4 14.23 -20.53 27.45
N ALA A 5 13.80 -19.82 28.50
CA ALA A 5 12.39 -19.50 28.75
C ALA A 5 12.01 -18.04 28.42
N MET A 6 12.91 -17.24 27.83
CA MET A 6 12.58 -15.95 27.18
C MET A 6 11.90 -16.17 25.81
N ASN A 7 11.02 -17.17 25.78
CA ASN A 7 10.49 -17.85 24.62
C ASN A 7 9.61 -16.91 23.79
N THR A 8 10.24 -16.34 22.76
CA THR A 8 9.70 -15.97 21.46
C THR A 8 8.37 -15.21 21.45
N ILE A 9 8.38 -13.96 21.91
CA ILE A 9 7.28 -13.04 21.61
C ILE A 9 7.06 -12.96 20.08
N THR A 10 5.80 -12.98 19.68
CA THR A 10 5.37 -12.82 18.30
C THR A 10 5.75 -11.45 17.73
N ALA A 11 5.72 -11.31 16.41
CA ALA A 11 5.88 -10.03 15.74
C ALA A 11 4.86 -8.98 16.26
N ARG A 12 3.61 -9.39 16.48
CA ARG A 12 2.56 -8.54 17.06
C ARG A 12 2.88 -8.06 18.45
N GLU A 13 3.29 -8.95 19.34
CA GLU A 13 3.68 -8.59 20.71
C GLU A 13 4.87 -7.65 20.72
N ARG A 14 5.88 -7.89 19.86
CA ARG A 14 7.05 -7.03 19.71
C ARG A 14 6.67 -5.63 19.23
N VAL A 15 5.87 -5.51 18.18
CA VAL A 15 5.40 -4.21 17.66
C VAL A 15 4.54 -3.48 18.70
N THR A 16 3.60 -4.19 19.33
CA THR A 16 2.70 -3.59 20.33
C THR A 16 3.46 -3.13 21.56
N GLY A 17 4.43 -3.92 22.03
CA GLY A 17 5.31 -3.57 23.14
C GLY A 17 6.15 -2.34 22.83
N ALA A 18 6.71 -2.25 21.61
CA ALA A 18 7.51 -1.10 21.20
C ALA A 18 6.68 0.20 21.17
N VAL A 19 5.45 0.14 20.63
CA VAL A 19 4.53 1.29 20.62
C VAL A 19 4.17 1.75 22.04
N ARG A 20 4.16 0.85 23.01
CA ARG A 20 3.90 1.13 24.43
C ARG A 20 5.15 1.52 25.22
N GLY A 21 6.33 1.55 24.60
CA GLY A 21 7.59 1.83 25.29
C GLY A 21 8.07 0.70 26.22
N ALA A 22 7.61 -0.54 26.01
CA ALA A 22 8.05 -1.68 26.80
C ALA A 22 9.53 -2.03 26.53
N ALA A 23 10.23 -2.57 27.53
CA ALA A 23 11.55 -3.16 27.35
C ALA A 23 11.43 -4.45 26.52
N LEU A 24 12.08 -4.49 25.36
CA LEU A 24 12.06 -5.62 24.44
C LEU A 24 13.45 -6.22 24.29
N ASN A 25 13.51 -7.51 23.95
CA ASN A 25 14.78 -8.20 23.66
C ASN A 25 15.50 -7.64 22.43
N ARG A 26 14.74 -7.08 21.47
CA ARG A 26 15.24 -6.28 20.35
C ARG A 26 14.15 -5.34 19.83
N PRO A 27 14.49 -4.22 19.17
CA PRO A 27 13.52 -3.39 18.46
C PRO A 27 12.78 -4.19 17.36
N PRO A 28 11.48 -3.92 17.11
CA PRO A 28 10.81 -4.45 15.92
C PRO A 28 11.41 -3.81 14.66
N PHE A 29 11.45 -4.57 13.57
CA PHE A 29 12.04 -4.13 12.31
C PHE A 29 11.15 -4.48 11.13
N SER A 30 11.10 -3.58 10.14
CA SER A 30 10.37 -3.76 8.89
C SER A 30 11.05 -3.02 7.75
N VAL A 31 11.03 -3.62 6.57
CA VAL A 31 11.47 -3.02 5.31
C VAL A 31 10.40 -3.28 4.27
N TRP A 32 10.03 -2.23 3.55
CA TRP A 32 9.00 -2.31 2.53
C TRP A 32 9.51 -1.77 1.20
N ARG A 33 8.97 -2.30 0.11
CA ARG A 33 9.29 -1.89 -1.25
C ARG A 33 8.11 -2.12 -2.18
N HIS A 34 8.21 -1.58 -3.38
CA HIS A 34 7.40 -2.02 -4.50
C HIS A 34 7.95 -3.32 -5.08
N PHE A 35 7.03 -4.19 -5.48
CA PHE A 35 7.33 -5.39 -6.26
C PHE A 35 6.76 -5.19 -7.67
N TYR A 36 7.31 -4.23 -8.42
CA TYR A 36 6.81 -3.84 -9.74
C TYR A 36 6.50 -5.02 -10.70
N PRO A 37 7.31 -6.11 -10.73
CA PRO A 37 6.99 -7.28 -11.55
C PRO A 37 5.68 -7.98 -11.17
N THR A 38 5.28 -7.96 -9.88
CA THR A 38 4.14 -8.74 -9.37
C THR A 38 2.93 -7.90 -8.97
N GLU A 39 3.10 -6.61 -8.66
CA GLU A 39 1.98 -5.74 -8.21
C GLU A 39 0.93 -5.49 -9.31
N ASN A 40 1.23 -5.78 -10.57
CA ASN A 40 0.29 -5.74 -11.70
C ASN A 40 -0.11 -7.13 -12.23
N GLN A 41 0.22 -8.20 -11.49
CA GLN A 41 -0.13 -9.59 -11.84
C GLN A 41 -1.29 -10.14 -10.99
N GLY A 42 -2.00 -9.27 -10.28
CA GLY A 42 -3.14 -9.63 -9.44
C GLY A 42 -2.78 -9.86 -7.96
N ALA A 43 -3.83 -9.94 -7.15
CA ALA A 43 -3.76 -10.01 -5.69
C ALA A 43 -2.88 -11.16 -5.18
N ALA A 44 -2.97 -12.34 -5.80
CA ALA A 44 -2.24 -13.53 -5.38
C ALA A 44 -0.72 -13.38 -5.57
N ALA A 45 -0.29 -12.81 -6.69
CA ALA A 45 1.13 -12.62 -7.00
C ALA A 45 1.78 -11.62 -6.03
N LEU A 46 1.12 -10.48 -5.80
CA LEU A 46 1.62 -9.49 -4.83
C LEU A 46 1.60 -10.01 -3.39
N ALA A 47 0.56 -10.76 -3.00
CA ALA A 47 0.49 -11.38 -1.69
C ALA A 47 1.63 -12.40 -1.49
N ALA A 48 1.90 -13.25 -2.48
CA ALA A 48 3.00 -14.22 -2.43
C ALA A 48 4.37 -13.52 -2.26
N ALA A 49 4.65 -12.49 -3.06
CA ALA A 49 5.89 -11.71 -2.95
C ALA A 49 6.02 -11.03 -1.58
N THR A 50 4.92 -10.49 -1.04
CA THR A 50 4.89 -9.86 0.28
C THR A 50 5.16 -10.87 1.41
N ILE A 51 4.55 -12.05 1.34
CA ILE A 51 4.73 -13.14 2.31
C ILE A 51 6.17 -13.64 2.27
N GLU A 52 6.70 -13.91 1.07
CA GLU A 52 8.07 -14.37 0.88
C GLU A 52 9.07 -13.36 1.45
N TRP A 53 8.92 -12.07 1.10
CA TRP A 53 9.77 -11.01 1.62
C TRP A 53 9.74 -10.93 3.15
N THR A 54 8.54 -10.97 3.72
CA THR A 54 8.35 -10.90 5.19
C THR A 54 8.99 -12.09 5.89
N THR A 55 8.80 -13.29 5.35
CA THR A 55 9.30 -14.54 5.94
C THR A 55 10.82 -14.64 5.80
N ARG A 56 11.34 -14.34 4.61
CA ARG A 56 12.77 -14.40 4.30
C ARG A 56 13.62 -13.51 5.19
N PHE A 57 13.12 -12.32 5.52
CA PHE A 57 13.85 -11.34 6.34
C PHE A 57 13.37 -11.27 7.79
N GLY A 58 12.42 -12.12 8.20
CA GLY A 58 11.90 -12.15 9.57
C GLY A 58 11.31 -10.81 10.03
N LEU A 59 10.57 -10.12 9.16
CA LEU A 59 10.05 -8.78 9.47
C LEU A 59 8.92 -8.84 10.51
N ASP A 60 8.90 -7.86 11.40
CA ASP A 60 7.92 -7.79 12.49
C ASP A 60 6.63 -7.04 12.12
N LEU A 61 6.60 -6.39 10.95
CA LEU A 61 5.47 -5.63 10.45
C LEU A 61 5.45 -5.74 8.93
N VAL A 62 4.29 -6.05 8.36
CA VAL A 62 4.05 -5.93 6.93
C VAL A 62 3.44 -4.57 6.64
N LYS A 63 4.15 -3.72 5.90
CA LYS A 63 3.53 -2.60 5.19
C LYS A 63 3.13 -3.08 3.80
N TYR A 64 1.84 -3.33 3.58
CA TYR A 64 1.33 -3.78 2.29
C TYR A 64 1.39 -2.64 1.28
N ASN A 65 2.19 -2.80 0.24
CA ASN A 65 2.31 -1.82 -0.86
C ASN A 65 1.58 -2.35 -2.10
N PRO A 66 0.33 -1.93 -2.35
CA PRO A 66 -0.31 -2.15 -3.65
C PRO A 66 0.35 -1.28 -4.73
N ARG A 67 -0.15 -1.41 -5.97
CA ARG A 67 0.12 -0.44 -7.04
C ARG A 67 -0.09 0.97 -6.51
N ALA A 68 0.89 1.86 -6.70
CA ALA A 68 0.83 3.21 -6.11
C ALA A 68 -0.42 4.01 -6.53
N HIS A 69 -0.98 3.70 -7.69
CA HIS A 69 -2.10 4.39 -8.32
C HIS A 69 -3.45 3.67 -8.18
N TYR A 70 -3.55 2.60 -7.38
CA TYR A 70 -4.79 1.81 -7.22
C TYR A 70 -6.02 2.66 -6.87
N HIS A 71 -5.80 3.78 -6.17
CA HIS A 71 -6.83 4.70 -5.72
C HIS A 71 -7.20 5.76 -6.76
N ALA A 72 -6.56 5.78 -7.92
CA ALA A 72 -6.86 6.65 -9.04
C ALA A 72 -7.34 5.85 -10.27
N GLU A 73 -7.04 4.55 -10.33
CA GLU A 73 -7.49 3.61 -11.37
C GLU A 73 -9.01 3.64 -11.62
N PRO A 74 -9.89 3.65 -10.60
CA PRO A 74 -11.34 3.62 -10.82
C PRO A 74 -11.91 4.83 -11.57
N TRP A 75 -11.16 5.94 -11.62
CA TRP A 75 -11.51 7.16 -12.34
C TRP A 75 -10.75 7.30 -13.66
N GLY A 76 -9.93 6.32 -14.03
CA GLY A 76 -9.31 6.23 -15.34
C GLY A 76 -7.84 6.65 -15.41
N THR A 77 -7.19 6.96 -14.29
CA THR A 77 -5.73 7.11 -14.25
C THR A 77 -5.10 5.77 -14.59
N ARG A 78 -4.11 5.76 -15.50
CA ARG A 78 -3.51 4.53 -15.98
C ARG A 78 -2.00 4.64 -16.06
N TYR A 79 -1.34 3.57 -15.68
CA TYR A 79 0.09 3.39 -15.81
C TYR A 79 0.40 2.16 -16.67
N ARG A 80 1.58 2.17 -17.29
CA ARG A 80 2.16 1.08 -18.05
C ARG A 80 3.25 0.42 -17.22
N TYR A 81 3.15 -0.90 -17.08
CA TYR A 81 4.16 -1.70 -16.41
C TYR A 81 5.17 -2.24 -17.43
N GLY A 82 6.45 -1.99 -17.18
CA GLY A 82 7.57 -2.45 -18.02
C GLY A 82 8.39 -3.60 -17.41
N GLY A 83 7.88 -4.25 -16.35
CA GLY A 83 8.60 -5.29 -15.61
C GLY A 83 9.14 -4.79 -14.27
N ALA A 84 10.46 -4.76 -14.12
CA ALA A 84 11.13 -4.45 -12.84
C ALA A 84 11.25 -2.96 -12.52
N GLU A 85 11.09 -2.10 -13.53
CA GLU A 85 11.14 -0.65 -13.43
C GLU A 85 9.86 -0.07 -12.82
N ARG A 86 9.96 1.16 -12.30
CA ARG A 86 8.78 1.91 -11.85
C ARG A 86 7.82 2.07 -13.04
N PRO A 87 6.51 1.84 -12.87
CA PRO A 87 5.57 1.99 -13.97
C PRO A 87 5.50 3.44 -14.46
N THR A 88 5.30 3.59 -15.77
CA THR A 88 5.22 4.89 -16.45
C THR A 88 3.78 5.34 -16.53
N LEU A 89 3.49 6.59 -16.18
CA LEU A 89 2.15 7.15 -16.35
C LEU A 89 1.78 7.16 -17.84
N GLU A 90 0.60 6.61 -18.19
CA GLU A 90 0.03 6.74 -19.53
C GLU A 90 -0.91 7.94 -19.62
N ARG A 91 -1.76 8.11 -18.61
CA ARG A 91 -2.71 9.22 -18.55
C ARG A 91 -3.21 9.46 -17.13
N TYR A 92 -3.54 10.71 -16.86
CA TYR A 92 -4.33 11.12 -15.70
C TYR A 92 -5.82 10.96 -15.96
N ALA A 93 -6.59 10.73 -14.91
CA ALA A 93 -8.06 10.75 -14.95
C ALA A 93 -8.61 12.16 -15.22
N VAL A 94 -7.95 13.18 -14.67
CA VAL A 94 -8.40 14.57 -14.73
C VAL A 94 -7.40 15.39 -15.56
N THR A 95 -7.85 15.86 -16.72
CA THR A 95 -7.03 16.60 -17.69
C THR A 95 -7.56 18.00 -18.01
N SER A 96 -8.74 18.39 -17.50
CA SER A 96 -9.26 19.77 -17.46
C SER A 96 -9.88 20.12 -16.08
N ALA A 97 -9.97 21.40 -15.70
CA ALA A 97 -10.52 21.80 -14.39
C ALA A 97 -11.94 21.25 -14.18
N ASP A 98 -12.76 21.23 -15.24
CA ASP A 98 -14.10 20.63 -15.19
C ASP A 98 -14.07 19.10 -15.01
N GLY A 99 -12.95 18.44 -15.30
CA GLY A 99 -12.75 17.01 -15.07
C GLY A 99 -12.92 16.60 -13.60
N TRP A 100 -12.67 17.50 -12.64
CA TRP A 100 -12.95 17.24 -11.22
C TRP A 100 -14.42 16.94 -10.96
N ARG A 101 -15.34 17.50 -11.78
CA ARG A 101 -16.78 17.22 -11.68
C ARG A 101 -17.12 15.77 -12.03
N GLN A 102 -16.22 15.00 -12.63
CA GLN A 102 -16.43 13.58 -12.92
C GLN A 102 -15.93 12.68 -11.78
N ILE A 103 -15.21 13.23 -10.80
CA ILE A 103 -14.78 12.49 -9.63
C ILE A 103 -15.99 12.34 -8.68
N ARG A 104 -16.53 11.12 -8.67
CA ARG A 104 -17.65 10.71 -7.82
C ARG A 104 -17.24 9.53 -6.96
N ARG A 105 -17.93 9.34 -5.83
CA ARG A 105 -17.70 8.19 -4.93
C ARG A 105 -17.81 6.88 -5.72
N LYS A 106 -16.81 6.01 -5.56
CA LYS A 106 -16.82 4.66 -6.10
C LYS A 106 -17.12 3.63 -5.02
N GLY A 107 -17.64 2.48 -5.43
CA GLY A 107 -17.92 1.35 -4.55
C GLY A 107 -16.69 0.47 -4.33
N LEU A 108 -16.74 -0.40 -3.31
CA LEU A 108 -15.65 -1.36 -3.04
C LEU A 108 -15.49 -2.44 -4.12
N LYS A 109 -16.46 -2.56 -5.04
CA LYS A 109 -16.46 -3.52 -6.15
C LYS A 109 -15.59 -3.08 -7.33
N GLU A 110 -14.96 -1.91 -7.27
CA GLU A 110 -13.98 -1.51 -8.28
C GLU A 110 -12.82 -2.54 -8.31
N PRO A 111 -12.32 -2.92 -9.49
CA PRO A 111 -11.29 -3.96 -9.61
C PRO A 111 -10.05 -3.70 -8.75
N ALA A 112 -9.52 -2.47 -8.77
CA ALA A 112 -8.33 -2.09 -8.01
C ALA A 112 -8.52 -2.22 -6.48
N PHE A 113 -9.73 -1.95 -5.97
CA PHE A 113 -10.04 -2.07 -4.55
C PHE A 113 -10.27 -3.52 -4.14
N THR A 114 -10.94 -4.29 -4.99
CA THR A 114 -11.15 -5.72 -4.78
C THR A 114 -9.81 -6.44 -4.70
N GLU A 115 -8.91 -6.17 -5.64
CA GLU A 115 -7.57 -6.76 -5.68
C GLU A 115 -6.74 -6.42 -4.44
N LEU A 116 -6.74 -5.16 -3.99
CA LEU A 116 -6.10 -4.75 -2.74
C LEU A 116 -6.63 -5.56 -1.54
N LEU A 117 -7.95 -5.66 -1.40
CA LEU A 117 -8.58 -6.35 -0.28
C LEU A 117 -8.32 -7.86 -0.30
N GLU A 118 -8.33 -8.48 -1.48
CA GLU A 118 -7.99 -9.90 -1.65
C GLU A 118 -6.54 -10.17 -1.26
N GLY A 119 -5.61 -9.31 -1.69
CA GLY A 119 -4.20 -9.43 -1.35
C GLY A 119 -3.95 -9.28 0.15
N LEU A 120 -4.58 -8.29 0.79
CA LEU A 120 -4.52 -8.10 2.24
C LEU A 120 -5.06 -9.33 3.00
N ARG A 121 -6.19 -9.90 2.56
CA ARG A 121 -6.75 -11.12 3.15
C ARG A 121 -5.82 -12.31 2.99
N ALA A 122 -5.20 -12.47 1.82
CA ALA A 122 -4.24 -13.55 1.58
C ALA A 122 -3.01 -13.44 2.49
N VAL A 123 -2.43 -12.24 2.63
CA VAL A 123 -1.30 -12.00 3.55
C VAL A 123 -1.71 -12.25 4.99
N ARG A 124 -2.86 -11.74 5.44
CA ARG A 124 -3.36 -11.95 6.81
C ARG A 124 -3.53 -13.44 7.14
N ARG A 125 -4.08 -14.24 6.22
CA ARG A 125 -4.25 -15.69 6.43
C ARG A 125 -2.91 -16.41 6.63
N ARG A 126 -1.86 -15.98 5.91
CA ARG A 126 -0.54 -16.64 5.97
C ARG A 126 0.35 -16.14 7.10
N LEU A 127 0.16 -14.90 7.55
CA LEU A 127 0.94 -14.23 8.58
C LEU A 127 0.02 -13.70 9.71
N PRO A 128 -0.66 -14.57 10.48
CA PRO A 128 -1.65 -14.17 11.48
C PRO A 128 -1.06 -13.29 12.61
N ASP A 129 0.19 -13.55 12.97
CA ASP A 129 0.87 -12.90 14.08
C ASP A 129 1.75 -11.71 13.68
N VAL A 130 1.81 -11.39 12.38
CA VAL A 130 2.49 -10.19 11.89
C VAL A 130 1.45 -9.08 11.69
N PRO A 131 1.60 -7.92 12.35
CA PRO A 131 0.80 -6.73 12.04
C PRO A 131 0.86 -6.42 10.54
N LEU A 132 -0.30 -6.08 9.97
CA LEU A 132 -0.47 -5.75 8.55
C LEU A 132 -1.00 -4.33 8.48
N LEU A 133 -0.20 -3.45 7.91
CA LEU A 133 -0.51 -2.04 7.73
C LEU A 133 -0.77 -1.77 6.25
N ALA A 134 -1.95 -1.24 5.95
CA ALA A 134 -2.28 -0.66 4.65
C ALA A 134 -2.38 0.86 4.83
N THR A 135 -1.55 1.60 4.10
CA THR A 135 -1.58 3.07 4.12
C THR A 135 -2.43 3.61 2.99
N VAL A 136 -3.21 4.64 3.27
CA VAL A 136 -3.91 5.44 2.26
C VAL A 136 -3.19 6.76 2.06
N PHE A 137 -3.23 7.29 0.84
CA PHE A 137 -2.69 8.62 0.57
C PHE A 137 -3.58 9.68 1.21
N THR A 138 -2.98 10.84 1.50
CA THR A 138 -3.74 12.03 1.88
C THR A 138 -4.68 12.45 0.74
N PRO A 139 -5.77 13.18 1.01
CA PRO A 139 -6.66 13.67 -0.04
C PRO A 139 -5.91 14.42 -1.16
N LEU A 140 -4.95 15.27 -0.80
CA LEU A 140 -4.12 15.97 -1.78
C LEU A 140 -3.23 15.02 -2.60
N GLY A 141 -2.64 14.01 -1.97
CA GLY A 141 -1.87 12.98 -2.68
C GLY A 141 -2.71 12.19 -3.67
N VAL A 142 -3.96 11.89 -3.32
CA VAL A 142 -4.94 11.27 -4.24
C VAL A 142 -5.23 12.19 -5.42
N CYS A 143 -5.44 13.49 -5.20
CA CYS A 143 -5.60 14.47 -6.27
C CYS A 143 -4.37 14.51 -7.19
N GLU A 144 -3.14 14.46 -6.65
CA GLU A 144 -1.91 14.41 -7.46
C GLU A 144 -1.84 13.15 -8.34
N GLN A 145 -2.34 12.02 -7.86
CA GLN A 145 -2.44 10.80 -8.68
C GLN A 145 -3.54 10.89 -9.74
N LEU A 146 -4.62 11.62 -9.48
CA LEU A 146 -5.73 11.80 -10.42
C LEU A 146 -5.43 12.77 -11.56
N ALA A 147 -4.66 13.84 -11.30
CA ALA A 147 -4.51 14.98 -12.24
C ALA A 147 -3.06 15.41 -12.50
N GLY A 148 -2.11 14.91 -11.70
CA GLY A 148 -0.74 15.41 -11.68
C GLY A 148 -0.57 16.67 -10.82
N ARG A 149 0.60 16.79 -10.19
CA ARG A 149 0.92 17.86 -9.24
C ARG A 149 0.70 19.27 -9.80
N GLU A 150 1.18 19.53 -11.02
CA GLU A 150 1.10 20.89 -11.60
C GLU A 150 -0.34 21.30 -11.89
N ARG A 151 -1.20 20.35 -12.26
CA ARG A 151 -2.61 20.61 -12.44
C ARG A 151 -3.31 20.89 -11.12
N VAL A 152 -3.10 20.04 -10.12
CA VAL A 152 -3.66 20.24 -8.78
C VAL A 152 -3.30 21.63 -8.25
N ARG A 153 -2.04 22.04 -8.41
CA ARG A 153 -1.59 23.39 -8.03
C ARG A 153 -2.26 24.50 -8.82
N THR A 154 -2.39 24.35 -10.14
CA THR A 154 -3.06 25.34 -11.00
C THR A 154 -4.53 25.50 -10.62
N ASP A 155 -5.24 24.39 -10.45
CA ASP A 155 -6.66 24.40 -10.15
C ASP A 155 -6.92 24.95 -8.74
N LEU A 156 -6.14 24.57 -7.72
CA LEU A 156 -6.28 25.12 -6.37
C LEU A 156 -6.05 26.65 -6.30
N ARG A 157 -5.22 27.21 -7.18
CA ARG A 157 -5.02 28.67 -7.25
C ARG A 157 -6.14 29.38 -8.01
N GLY A 158 -6.68 28.76 -9.05
CA GLY A 158 -7.68 29.39 -9.92
C GLY A 158 -9.13 29.15 -9.49
N ARG A 159 -9.41 28.04 -8.79
CA ARG A 159 -10.73 27.56 -8.36
C ARG A 159 -10.60 26.71 -7.09
N PRO A 160 -10.43 27.34 -5.92
CA PRO A 160 -10.26 26.62 -4.65
C PRO A 160 -11.56 26.02 -4.07
N ASP A 161 -12.72 26.35 -4.66
CA ASP A 161 -14.05 25.84 -4.31
C ASP A 161 -14.35 24.44 -4.88
#